data_AF-A0A6H1P427-F1
#
_entry.id   AF-A0A6H1P427-F1
#
_cell.length_a   1.000
_cell.length_b   1.000
_cell.length_c   1.000
_cell.angle_alpha   90.00
_cell.angle_beta   90.00
_cell.angle_gamma   90.00
#
_symmetry.space_group_name_H-M   'P 1'
#
loop_
_entity.id
_entity.type
_entity.pdbx_description
1 polymer ?
#
loop_
_entity_poly.entity_id
_entity_poly.type
_entity_poly.pdbx_seq_one_letter_code
_entity_poly.pdbx_strand_id
1 'polypeptide(L)' 'MLEIEEVREKFKQLGESSAKSLLMIIYARLDTALNGTGGNKFLKQTVEDLYDMYSRLPDSKKFKKK' A
#
# COMPACT_ATOMS: atom_id res chain seq x y z
N MET A 1 -3.39 14.62 -12.35
CA MET A 1 -4.00 13.97 -11.18
C MET A 1 -2.84 13.63 -10.26
N LEU A 2 -2.86 14.06 -8.99
CA LEU A 2 -1.76 13.73 -8.07
C LEU A 2 -1.74 12.20 -7.87
N GLU A 3 -0.56 11.57 -7.80
CA GLU A 3 -0.41 10.10 -7.60
C GLU A 3 -1.27 9.58 -6.43
N ILE A 4 -1.46 10.41 -5.40
CA ILE A 4 -2.29 10.10 -4.24
C ILE A 4 -3.77 9.89 -4.59
N GLU A 5 -4.29 10.58 -5.60
CA GLU A 5 -5.68 10.45 -6.03
C GLU A 5 -5.90 9.19 -6.86
N GLU A 6 -4.93 8.78 -7.69
CA GLU A 6 -4.99 7.50 -8.41
C GLU A 6 -4.95 6.31 -7.44
N VAL A 7 -4.07 6.37 -6.45
CA VAL A 7 -3.99 5.34 -5.41
C VAL A 7 -5.31 5.28 -4.63
N ARG A 8 -5.90 6.43 -4.29
CA ARG A 8 -7.20 6.50 -3.60
C ARG A 8 -8.32 5.85 -4.42
N GLU A 9 -8.37 6.06 -5.73
CA GLU A 9 -9.38 5.43 -6.59
C GLU A 9 -9.20 3.92 -6.73
N LYS A 10 -7.96 3.40 -6.72
CA LYS A 10 -7.69 1.96 -6.67
C LYS A 10 -8.18 1.34 -5.36
N PHE A 11 -8.01 2.03 -4.24
CA PHE A 11 -8.49 1.59 -2.92
C PHE A 11 -10.00 1.50 -2.82
N LYS A 12 -10.74 2.46 -3.38
CA LYS A 12 -12.22 2.46 -3.38
C LYS A 12 -12.81 1.24 -4.09
N GLN A 13 -12.04 0.58 -4.95
CA GLN A 13 -12.48 -0.59 -5.71
C GLN A 13 -12.12 -1.92 -5.01
N LEU A 14 -11.42 -1.89 -3.88
CA LEU A 14 -11.17 -3.06 -3.06
C LEU A 14 -12.43 -3.44 -2.27
N GLY A 15 -12.75 -4.73 -2.24
CA GLY A 15 -13.72 -5.27 -1.29
C GLY A 15 -13.24 -5.10 0.16
N GLU A 16 -14.18 -5.06 1.11
CA GLU A 16 -13.91 -4.77 2.53
C GLU A 16 -12.83 -5.69 3.14
N SER A 17 -12.88 -6.99 2.85
CA SER A 17 -11.89 -7.96 3.33
C SER A 17 -10.49 -7.64 2.81
N SER A 18 -10.35 -7.35 1.52
CA SER A 18 -9.07 -6.99 0.90
C SER A 18 -8.54 -5.66 1.44
N ALA A 19 -9.42 -4.68 1.66
CA ALA A 19 -9.06 -3.39 2.26
C ALA A 19 -8.54 -3.55 3.70
N LYS A 20 -9.21 -4.38 4.52
CA LYS A 20 -8.78 -4.71 5.89
C LYS A 20 -7.41 -5.39 5.92
N SER A 21 -7.17 -6.36 5.05
CA SER A 21 -5.88 -7.04 4.96
C SER A 21 -4.75 -6.09 4.55
N LEU A 22 -5.00 -5.20 3.59
CA LEU A 22 -4.03 -4.21 3.16
C LEU A 22 -3.69 -3.22 4.28
N LEU A 23 -4.71 -2.76 5.02
CA LEU A 23 -4.53 -1.92 6.21
C LEU A 23 -3.66 -2.60 7.28
N MET A 24 -3.88 -3.89 7.55
CA MET A 24 -3.03 -4.64 8.49
C MET A 24 -1.58 -4.72 8.04
N ILE A 25 -1.33 -4.94 6.73
CA ILE A 25 0.03 -5.01 6.19
C ILE A 25 0.75 -3.67 6.37
N ILE A 26 0.08 -2.55 6.05
CA ILE A 26 0.65 -1.20 6.25
C ILE A 26 0.95 -0.99 7.74
N TYR A 27 0.00 -1.33 8.62
CA TYR A 27 0.14 -1.12 10.05
C TYR A 27 1.29 -1.94 10.63
N ALA A 28 1.40 -3.22 10.29
CA ALA A 28 2.48 -4.08 10.75
C ALA A 28 3.86 -3.60 10.29
N ARG A 29 3.94 -3.07 9.06
CA ARG A 29 5.18 -2.48 8.53
C ARG A 29 5.56 -1.19 9.25
N LEU A 30 4.59 -0.31 9.51
CA LEU A 30 4.83 0.92 10.28
C LEU A 30 5.21 0.61 11.73
N ASP A 31 4.53 -0.33 12.38
CA ASP A 31 4.83 -0.76 13.74
C ASP A 31 6.24 -1.34 13.84
N THR A 32 6.63 -2.19 12.89
CA THR A 32 8.00 -2.73 12.81
C THR A 32 9.03 -1.61 12.61
N ALA A 33 8.72 -0.60 11.82
CA ALA A 33 9.64 0.50 11.57
C ALA A 33 9.73 1.50 12.73
N LEU A 34 8.65 1.69 13.51
CA LEU A 34 8.60 2.57 14.68
C LEU A 34 9.19 1.90 15.94
N ASN A 35 8.89 0.62 16.13
CA ASN A 35 9.20 -0.10 17.37
C ASN A 35 10.32 -1.14 17.21
N GLY A 36 10.76 -1.42 15.98
CA GLY A 36 11.86 -2.34 15.68
C GLY A 36 13.25 -1.69 15.77
N THR A 37 14.28 -2.52 15.74
CA THR A 37 15.69 -2.14 15.93
C THR A 37 16.35 -1.48 14.72
N GLY A 38 15.61 -1.23 13.63
CA GLY A 38 16.16 -0.77 12.35
C GLY A 38 16.33 0.75 12.17
N GLY A 39 15.69 1.56 13.01
CA GLY A 39 15.78 3.03 12.98
C GLY A 39 15.32 3.68 11.66
N ASN A 40 15.63 4.97 11.46
CA ASN A 40 15.17 5.78 10.31
C ASN A 40 15.47 5.17 8.93
N LYS A 41 16.55 4.38 8.80
CA LYS A 41 16.92 3.73 7.54
C LYS A 41 15.92 2.64 7.16
N PHE A 42 15.44 1.88 8.14
CA PHE A 42 14.44 0.84 7.95
C PHE A 42 13.06 1.43 7.66
N LEU A 43 12.71 2.55 8.30
CA LEU A 43 11.50 3.32 8.01
C LEU A 43 11.48 3.79 6.54
N LYS A 44 12.59 4.35 6.05
CA LYS A 44 12.70 4.80 4.66
C LYS A 44 12.56 3.64 3.66
N GLN A 45 13.24 2.53 3.91
CA GLN A 45 13.13 1.31 3.10
C GLN A 45 11.68 0.79 3.07
N THR A 46 11.01 0.83 4.22
CA THR A 46 9.62 0.36 4.37
C THR A 46 8.65 1.22 3.57
N VAL A 47 8.84 2.54 3.57
CA VAL A 47 8.04 3.48 2.78
C VAL A 47 8.27 3.28 1.29
N GLU A 48 9.52 3.10 0.86
CA GLU A 48 9.88 2.79 -0.53
C GLU A 48 9.23 1.47 -0.98
N ASP A 49 9.32 0.40 -0.18
CA ASP A 49 8.71 -0.89 -0.50
C ASP A 49 7.18 -0.83 -0.56
N LEU A 50 6.55 -0.06 0.33
CA LEU A 50 5.09 0.13 0.30
C LEU A 50 4.68 0.89 -0.97
N TYR A 51 5.39 1.96 -1.29
CA TYR A 51 5.16 2.74 -2.51
C TYR A 51 5.30 1.87 -3.77
N ASP A 52 6.33 1.04 -3.82
CA ASP A 52 6.58 0.14 -4.95
C ASP A 52 5.52 -0.97 -5.06
N MET A 53 4.98 -1.41 -3.93
CA MET A 53 3.85 -2.35 -3.90
C MET A 53 2.58 -1.70 -4.46
N TYR A 54 2.34 -0.42 -4.15
CA TYR A 54 1.22 0.35 -4.69
C TYR A 54 1.36 0.64 -6.19
N SER A 55 2.55 1.04 -6.65
CA SER A 55 2.81 1.38 -8.04
C SER A 55 2.58 0.19 -8.98
N ARG A 56 2.76 -1.04 -8.47
CA ARG A 56 2.56 -2.30 -9.19
C ARG A 56 1.13 -2.84 -9.13
N LEU A 57 0.21 -2.23 -8.36
CA LEU A 57 -1.18 -2.67 -8.35
C LEU A 57 -1.78 -2.50 -9.75
N PRO A 58 -2.37 -3.57 -10.33
CA PRO A 58 -2.93 -3.51 -11.67
C PRO A 58 -3.97 -2.40 -11.74
N ASP A 59 -3.92 -1.58 -12.80
CA ASP A 59 -4.99 -0.65 -13.06
C ASP A 59 -6.31 -1.41 -13.12
N SER A 60 -7.27 -0.96 -12.33
CA SER A 60 -8.58 -1.59 -12.23
C SER A 60 -9.33 -1.66 -13.55
N LYS A 61 -8.90 -0.89 -14.55
CA LYS A 61 -9.35 -1.01 -15.94
C LYS A 61 -9.02 -2.37 -16.57
N LYS A 62 -8.00 -3.10 -16.11
CA LYS A 62 -7.67 -4.46 -16.58
C LYS A 62 -8.56 -5.55 -15.98
N PHE A 63 -9.29 -5.29 -14.89
CA PHE A 63 -10.26 -6.24 -14.33
C PHE A 63 -11.64 -6.16 -14.98
N LYS A 64 -11.88 -5.19 -15.88
CA LYS A 64 -13.06 -5.17 -16.76
C LYS A 64 -12.77 -5.87 -18.10
N LYS A 65 -12.45 -7.16 -18.10
CA LYS A 65 -12.52 -8.01 -19.31
C LYS A 65 -12.41 -9.50 -18.96
N LYS A 66 -13.53 -10.10 -18.53
CA LYS A 66 -14.23 -11.21 -19.20
C LYS A 66 -15.40 -11.66 -18.33
#